data_AF-A0A832GJQ1-F1
#
_entry.id   AF-A0A832GJQ1-F1
#
_cell.length_a   1.000
_cell.length_b   1.000
_cell.length_c   1.000
_cell.angle_alpha   90.00
_cell.angle_beta   90.00
_cell.angle_gamma   90.00
#
_symmetry.space_group_name_H-M   'P 1'
#
loop_
_entity.id
_entity.type
_entity.pdbx_description
1 polymer ?
#
loop_
_entity_poly.entity_id
_entity_poly.type
_entity_poly.pdbx_seq_one_letter_code
_entity_poly.pdbx_strand_id
1 'polypeptide(L)'
;MEVVLGRKYALAQSIAREGLLTTIRAVQTAAGRAPLNLCLVLDRSGSMDGAPFEFAKQACAYLVDQLTEQDVLSIVTFSDTVDVVMPPRKIVNKQLVKDHIMRLTVGDTTNIYDALVVGTQQATSVNLPGYQTHLILLTDGEPTVGIKDFSTIVSAAARAKEFGFHITALGFGPDYNEELLAGIARRSGGKYYYIDQPQRIPEVFQQELVRLMTVVARNPKLEVQLARWVQVRQAFGGELQLQGRTATLSLVDVERGSTLNPILELEFPNHPAGVYRIAKLTLRWEDIVTGRIETATADAVLEFTTDPALANQPQDPRVANELQVAVASRALEKTIMGMRAHQLDRTQALAELQRTQAMLLSQGRTQEAQEVTQAIRALQSQDANTAEKTLMGTLVNLEQGKREG
;
A
#
# COMPACT_ATOMS: atom_id res chain seq x y z
N MET A 1 13.19 -10.25 -11.75
CA MET A 1 11.92 -9.89 -12.43
C MET A 1 11.65 -10.96 -13.46
N GLU A 2 10.44 -11.52 -13.45
CA GLU A 2 9.93 -12.47 -14.45
C GLU A 2 8.73 -11.83 -15.16
N VAL A 3 8.58 -12.07 -16.47
CA VAL A 3 7.50 -11.51 -17.28
C VAL A 3 6.76 -12.64 -17.99
N VAL A 4 5.44 -12.65 -17.86
CA VAL A 4 4.57 -13.72 -18.35
C VAL A 4 3.37 -13.11 -19.06
N LEU A 5 3.11 -13.56 -20.28
CA LEU A 5 1.88 -13.25 -21.00
C LEU A 5 0.81 -14.30 -20.72
N GLY A 6 -0.45 -13.88 -20.72
CA GLY A 6 -1.59 -14.78 -20.56
C GLY A 6 -1.57 -15.92 -21.58
N ARG A 7 -1.38 -15.59 -22.86
CA ARG A 7 -1.14 -16.56 -23.91
C ARG A 7 0.14 -16.24 -24.66
N LYS A 8 0.76 -17.30 -25.18
CA LYS A 8 1.89 -17.18 -26.11
C LYS A 8 1.45 -16.76 -27.52
N TYR A 9 0.21 -17.09 -27.88
CA TYR A 9 -0.35 -16.91 -29.22
C TYR A 9 -1.57 -16.00 -29.19
N ALA A 10 -1.69 -15.12 -30.18
CA ALA A 10 -2.90 -14.35 -30.48
C ALA A 10 -3.32 -14.57 -31.93
N LEU A 11 -4.62 -14.46 -32.23
CA LEU A 11 -5.10 -14.55 -33.61
C LEU A 11 -4.67 -13.31 -34.41
N ALA A 12 -4.04 -13.53 -35.55
CA ALA A 12 -3.55 -12.47 -36.43
C ALA A 12 -4.67 -11.50 -36.84
N GLN A 13 -5.85 -12.03 -37.19
CA GLN A 13 -6.91 -11.25 -37.84
C GLN A 13 -7.99 -10.70 -36.91
N SER A 14 -7.77 -10.70 -35.60
CA SER A 14 -8.75 -10.22 -34.62
C SER A 14 -8.12 -9.30 -33.59
N ILE A 15 -8.93 -8.44 -32.97
CA ILE A 15 -8.53 -7.76 -31.75
C ILE A 15 -8.30 -8.82 -30.68
N ALA A 16 -7.14 -8.78 -30.04
CA ALA A 16 -6.77 -9.67 -28.96
C ALA A 16 -6.54 -8.89 -27.68
N ARG A 17 -6.80 -9.51 -26.53
CA ARG A 17 -6.54 -8.95 -25.21
C ARG A 17 -5.74 -9.96 -24.41
N GLU A 18 -4.63 -9.53 -23.84
CA GLU A 18 -3.78 -10.38 -23.00
C GLU A 18 -3.33 -9.66 -21.74
N GLY A 19 -3.30 -10.41 -20.64
CA GLY A 19 -2.64 -9.97 -19.41
C GLY A 19 -1.13 -10.11 -19.56
N LEU A 20 -0.40 -9.07 -19.18
CA LEU A 20 1.05 -9.05 -19.02
C LEU A 20 1.35 -8.99 -17.52
N LEU A 21 1.63 -10.14 -16.92
CA LEU A 21 2.02 -10.27 -15.53
C LEU A 21 3.53 -10.05 -15.39
N THR A 22 3.93 -9.21 -14.44
CA THR A 22 5.34 -9.04 -14.06
C THR A 22 5.51 -9.46 -12.61
N THR A 23 6.25 -10.53 -12.36
CA THR A 23 6.56 -11.01 -11.02
C THR A 23 7.91 -10.47 -10.55
N ILE A 24 7.88 -9.74 -9.45
CA ILE A 24 9.05 -9.13 -8.82
C ILE A 24 9.23 -9.77 -7.45
N ARG A 25 10.38 -10.42 -7.24
CA ARG A 25 10.71 -11.11 -6.00
C ARG A 25 11.99 -10.55 -5.43
N ALA A 26 11.98 -10.28 -4.13
CA ALA A 26 13.19 -10.04 -3.37
C ALA A 26 14.00 -11.35 -3.27
N VAL A 27 15.21 -11.36 -3.82
CA VAL A 27 16.14 -12.48 -3.60
C VAL A 27 16.85 -12.26 -2.27
N GLN A 28 16.88 -13.28 -1.43
CA GLN A 28 17.45 -13.22 -0.09
C GLN A 28 18.96 -12.95 -0.18
N THR A 29 19.40 -11.75 0.21
CA THR A 29 20.81 -11.48 0.48
C THR A 29 21.06 -11.56 1.98
N ALA A 30 22.19 -12.12 2.39
CA ALA A 30 22.57 -12.34 3.79
C ALA A 30 22.90 -11.04 4.56
N ALA A 31 22.56 -9.87 4.01
CA ALA A 31 22.84 -8.59 4.63
C ALA A 31 21.81 -8.25 5.72
N GLY A 32 22.29 -7.61 6.80
CA GLY A 32 21.46 -7.07 7.87
C GLY A 32 20.45 -6.02 7.37
N ARG A 33 19.53 -5.59 8.24
CA ARG A 33 18.56 -4.56 7.89
C ARG A 33 19.23 -3.19 7.78
N ALA A 34 18.69 -2.33 6.92
CA ALA A 34 19.06 -0.92 6.91
C ALA A 34 18.64 -0.22 8.22
N PRO A 35 19.38 0.83 8.63
CA PRO A 35 18.97 1.67 9.73
C PRO A 35 17.70 2.44 9.35
N LEU A 36 16.82 2.62 10.33
CA LEU A 36 15.54 3.30 10.18
C LEU A 36 15.68 4.77 10.59
N ASN A 37 14.92 5.64 9.92
CA ASN A 37 14.62 6.99 10.36
C ASN A 37 13.10 7.09 10.53
N LEU A 38 12.61 6.84 11.74
CA LEU A 38 11.18 6.77 12.03
C LEU A 38 10.67 8.09 12.61
N CYS A 39 9.60 8.61 12.02
CA CYS A 39 8.83 9.70 12.59
C CYS A 39 7.49 9.19 13.08
N LEU A 40 7.28 9.21 14.40
CA LEU A 40 5.98 8.93 14.99
C LEU A 40 5.17 10.23 15.04
N VAL A 41 3.97 10.20 14.46
CA VAL A 41 3.00 11.30 14.50
C VAL A 41 1.77 10.79 15.23
N LEU A 42 1.63 11.19 16.49
CA LEU A 42 0.66 10.63 17.42
C LEU A 42 -0.45 11.62 17.73
N ASP A 43 -1.68 11.23 17.46
CA ASP A 43 -2.85 11.97 17.91
C ASP A 43 -2.94 11.90 19.43
N ARG A 44 -3.11 13.08 20.05
CA ARG A 44 -3.36 13.22 21.49
C ARG A 44 -4.67 13.96 21.76
N SER A 45 -5.61 14.00 20.81
CA SER A 45 -6.93 14.62 20.98
C SER A 45 -7.76 13.95 22.09
N GLY A 46 -8.84 14.60 22.50
CA GLY A 46 -9.64 14.17 23.65
C GLY A 46 -10.29 12.80 23.47
N SER A 47 -10.53 12.38 22.22
CA SER A 47 -11.05 11.04 21.89
C SER A 47 -10.07 9.92 22.24
N MET A 48 -8.76 10.20 22.23
CA MET A 48 -7.73 9.24 22.58
C MET A 48 -7.66 8.96 24.10
N ASP A 49 -8.36 9.73 24.93
CA ASP A 49 -8.28 9.63 26.39
C ASP A 49 -8.60 8.23 26.94
N GLY A 50 -7.89 7.86 27.99
CA GLY A 50 -7.96 6.54 28.61
C GLY A 50 -7.19 5.46 27.82
N ALA A 51 -7.85 4.34 27.55
CA ALA A 51 -7.20 3.13 27.04
C ALA A 51 -6.47 3.31 25.69
N PRO A 52 -7.03 4.01 24.67
CA PRO A 52 -6.37 4.15 23.37
C PRO A 52 -5.00 4.80 23.47
N PHE A 53 -4.89 5.92 24.16
CA PHE A 53 -3.61 6.62 24.32
C PHE A 53 -2.61 5.83 25.16
N GLU A 54 -3.06 5.11 26.19
CA GLU A 54 -2.17 4.24 26.96
C GLU A 54 -1.62 3.07 26.14
N PHE A 55 -2.43 2.44 25.29
CA PHE A 55 -1.94 1.42 24.36
C PHE A 55 -1.02 2.01 23.28
N ALA A 56 -1.28 3.23 22.79
CA ALA A 56 -0.40 3.94 21.88
C ALA A 56 0.98 4.20 22.49
N LYS A 57 1.02 4.65 23.76
CA LYS A 57 2.28 4.82 24.52
C LYS A 57 3.03 3.49 24.68
N GLN A 58 2.32 2.42 25.03
CA GLN A 58 2.91 1.07 25.15
C GLN A 58 3.49 0.58 23.82
N ALA A 59 2.76 0.80 22.72
CA ALA A 59 3.21 0.46 21.37
C ALA A 59 4.47 1.24 20.97
N CYS A 60 4.51 2.54 21.27
CA CYS A 60 5.69 3.38 21.05
C CYS A 60 6.88 2.95 21.91
N ALA A 61 6.65 2.59 23.18
CA ALA A 61 7.69 2.09 24.07
C ALA A 61 8.28 0.76 23.56
N TYR A 62 7.42 -0.15 23.11
CA TYR A 62 7.85 -1.40 22.48
C TYR A 62 8.67 -1.15 21.21
N LEU A 63 8.23 -0.20 20.36
CA LEU A 63 8.98 0.19 19.17
C LEU A 63 10.39 0.68 19.53
N VAL A 64 10.53 1.53 20.55
CA VAL A 64 11.84 2.00 21.04
C VAL A 64 12.74 0.84 21.48
N ASP A 65 12.18 -0.21 22.07
CA ASP A 65 12.93 -1.39 22.48
C ASP A 65 13.50 -2.18 21.27
N GLN A 66 12.83 -2.15 20.12
CA GLN A 66 13.29 -2.82 18.89
C GLN A 66 14.30 -1.99 18.06
N LEU A 67 14.39 -0.68 18.31
CA LEU A 67 15.37 0.17 17.63
C LEU A 67 16.80 -0.13 18.10
N THR A 68 17.78 0.17 17.26
CA THR A 68 19.22 0.06 17.49
C THR A 68 19.81 1.46 17.61
N GLU A 69 21.07 1.56 18.05
CA GLU A 69 21.79 2.83 18.18
C GLU A 69 22.02 3.54 16.83
N GLN A 70 21.88 2.81 15.72
CA GLN A 70 21.98 3.37 14.38
C GLN A 70 20.68 4.03 13.92
N ASP A 71 19.54 3.63 14.49
CA ASP A 71 18.23 4.15 14.10
C ASP A 71 18.00 5.54 14.67
N VAL A 72 17.26 6.34 13.91
CA VAL A 72 16.83 7.68 14.27
C VAL A 72 15.34 7.66 14.55
N LEU A 73 14.93 8.33 15.62
CA LEU A 73 13.53 8.50 15.99
C LEU A 73 13.22 9.99 16.18
N SER A 74 12.09 10.41 15.65
CA SER A 74 11.41 11.65 16.01
C SER A 74 10.00 11.37 16.47
N ILE A 75 9.52 12.16 17.41
CA ILE A 75 8.17 12.05 17.97
C ILE A 75 7.51 13.41 17.86
N VAL A 76 6.41 13.43 17.12
CA VAL A 76 5.50 14.56 16.94
C VAL A 76 4.17 14.14 17.53
N THR A 77 3.59 15.00 18.36
CA THR A 77 2.22 14.82 18.85
C THR A 77 1.35 15.95 18.34
N PHE A 78 0.07 15.69 18.13
CA PHE A 78 -0.84 16.73 17.67
C PHE A 78 -2.20 16.67 18.36
N SER A 79 -2.74 17.87 18.62
CA SER A 79 -4.13 18.10 18.96
C SER A 79 -4.66 19.31 18.16
N ASP A 80 -5.03 20.40 18.85
CA ASP A 80 -5.20 21.75 18.31
C ASP A 80 -3.89 22.32 17.72
N THR A 81 -2.77 21.99 18.36
CA THR A 81 -1.42 22.40 18.01
C THR A 81 -0.55 21.17 17.76
N VAL A 82 0.57 21.38 17.07
CA VAL A 82 1.53 20.32 16.75
C VAL A 82 2.82 20.55 17.53
N ASP A 83 3.19 19.56 18.33
CA ASP A 83 4.35 19.62 19.21
C ASP A 83 5.41 18.61 18.77
N VAL A 84 6.65 19.08 18.59
CA VAL A 84 7.82 18.20 18.40
C VAL A 84 8.35 17.79 19.77
N VAL A 85 7.81 16.69 20.30
CA VAL A 85 8.22 16.11 21.60
C VAL A 85 9.68 15.71 21.57
N MET A 86 10.11 15.11 20.46
CA MET A 86 11.49 14.70 20.26
C MET A 86 11.91 14.98 18.81
N PRO A 87 12.82 15.92 18.55
CA PRO A 87 13.39 16.09 17.23
C PRO A 87 14.22 14.86 16.86
N PRO A 88 14.49 14.62 15.55
CA PRO A 88 15.19 13.43 15.09
C PRO A 88 16.55 13.23 15.78
N ARG A 89 16.66 12.14 16.52
CA ARG A 89 17.88 11.77 17.25
C ARG A 89 18.13 10.28 17.18
N LYS A 90 19.41 9.90 17.19
CA LYS A 90 19.82 8.50 17.37
C LYS A 90 19.44 8.03 18.77
N ILE A 91 19.01 6.77 18.87
CA ILE A 91 18.58 6.17 20.14
C ILE A 91 19.80 5.74 20.95
N VAL A 92 20.31 6.64 21.79
CA VAL A 92 21.44 6.34 22.70
C VAL A 92 20.96 5.89 24.08
N ASN A 93 19.84 6.43 24.56
CA ASN A 93 19.22 6.06 25.83
C ASN A 93 17.74 5.74 25.64
N LYS A 94 17.44 4.46 25.41
CA LYS A 94 16.07 3.96 25.22
C LYS A 94 15.17 4.29 26.40
N GLN A 95 15.67 4.15 27.63
CA GLN A 95 14.85 4.40 28.82
C GLN A 95 14.38 5.84 28.90
N LEU A 96 15.28 6.80 28.64
CA LEU A 96 14.92 8.23 28.63
C LEU A 96 13.83 8.54 27.59
N VAL A 97 13.90 7.92 26.41
CA VAL A 97 12.88 8.09 25.35
C VAL A 97 11.54 7.51 25.80
N LYS A 98 11.54 6.31 26.37
CA LYS A 98 10.33 5.69 26.93
C LYS A 98 9.71 6.56 28.03
N ASP A 99 10.53 7.11 28.93
CA ASP A 99 10.04 7.99 29.99
C ASP A 99 9.39 9.27 29.42
N HIS A 100 9.89 9.81 28.29
CA HIS A 100 9.25 10.94 27.60
C HIS A 100 7.89 10.56 27.00
N ILE A 101 7.81 9.39 26.35
CA ILE A 101 6.55 8.87 25.78
C ILE A 101 5.50 8.69 26.88
N MET A 102 5.88 8.09 28.02
CA MET A 102 4.94 7.82 29.11
C MET A 102 4.39 9.09 29.78
N ARG A 103 5.12 10.21 29.70
CA ARG A 103 4.70 11.52 30.23
C ARG A 103 3.74 12.29 29.32
N LEU A 104 3.49 11.83 28.11
CA LEU A 104 2.56 12.50 27.21
C LEU A 104 1.15 12.52 27.81
N THR A 105 0.45 13.63 27.63
CA THR A 105 -0.94 13.83 28.10
C THR A 105 -1.83 14.14 26.90
N VAL A 106 -3.12 13.83 27.04
CA VAL A 106 -4.12 14.22 26.04
C VAL A 106 -4.35 15.73 26.03
N GLY A 107 -4.76 16.25 24.88
CA GLY A 107 -5.32 17.58 24.66
C GLY A 107 -6.71 17.46 24.05
N ASP A 108 -7.17 18.50 23.35
CA ASP A 108 -8.60 18.61 23.00
C ASP A 108 -8.93 18.22 21.56
N THR A 109 -8.48 19.01 20.56
CA THR A 109 -8.91 18.87 19.15
C THR A 109 -7.90 18.14 18.26
N THR A 110 -8.08 18.12 16.93
CA THR A 110 -7.32 17.29 15.99
C THR A 110 -6.94 18.07 14.71
N ASN A 111 -5.64 18.30 14.47
CA ASN A 111 -5.10 18.99 13.30
C ASN A 111 -4.12 18.09 12.50
N ILE A 112 -4.68 17.23 11.63
CA ILE A 112 -3.91 16.25 10.85
C ILE A 112 -3.02 16.92 9.79
N TYR A 113 -3.46 18.02 9.16
CA TYR A 113 -2.69 18.67 8.10
C TYR A 113 -1.35 19.18 8.62
N ASP A 114 -1.36 19.96 9.71
CA ASP A 114 -0.12 20.49 10.26
C ASP A 114 0.76 19.38 10.84
N ALA A 115 0.15 18.32 11.40
CA ALA A 115 0.88 17.16 11.90
C ALA A 115 1.65 16.44 10.78
N LEU A 116 1.05 16.28 9.59
CA LEU A 116 1.71 15.73 8.42
C LEU A 116 2.82 16.65 7.90
N VAL A 117 2.60 17.96 7.88
CA VAL A 117 3.61 18.94 7.45
C VAL A 117 4.83 18.91 8.38
N VAL A 118 4.62 19.01 9.69
CA VAL A 118 5.70 18.99 10.69
C VAL A 118 6.37 17.62 10.72
N GLY A 119 5.60 16.52 10.68
CA GLY A 119 6.15 15.17 10.60
C GLY A 119 7.03 14.97 9.37
N THR A 120 6.59 15.47 8.20
CA THR A 120 7.39 15.47 6.97
C THR A 120 8.68 16.27 7.13
N GLN A 121 8.63 17.43 7.78
CA GLN A 121 9.82 18.23 8.07
C GLN A 121 10.81 17.48 8.98
N GLN A 122 10.32 16.82 10.04
CA GLN A 122 11.17 16.02 10.92
C GLN A 122 11.81 14.84 10.15
N ALA A 123 10.99 14.09 9.40
CA ALA A 123 11.46 12.95 8.61
C ALA A 123 12.53 13.34 7.57
N THR A 124 12.36 14.48 6.89
CA THR A 124 13.26 14.96 5.84
C THR A 124 14.50 15.70 6.35
N SER A 125 14.48 16.19 7.60
CA SER A 125 15.66 16.84 8.21
C SER A 125 16.84 15.87 8.38
N VAL A 126 16.57 14.56 8.37
CA VAL A 126 17.55 13.49 8.40
C VAL A 126 17.68 12.91 6.99
N ASN A 127 18.50 13.55 6.17
CA ASN A 127 18.80 13.07 4.82
C ASN A 127 20.09 12.21 4.82
N LEU A 128 19.99 11.00 5.38
CA LEU A 128 21.10 10.07 5.47
C LEU A 128 20.96 8.98 4.38
N PRO A 129 21.91 8.86 3.43
CA PRO A 129 21.92 7.77 2.47
C PRO A 129 21.92 6.40 3.15
N GLY A 130 21.14 5.46 2.62
CA GLY A 130 21.00 4.10 3.18
C GLY A 130 20.08 4.00 4.40
N TYR A 131 19.47 5.10 4.86
CA TYR A 131 18.41 5.06 5.87
C TYR A 131 17.05 4.84 5.24
N GLN A 132 16.27 3.96 5.84
CA GLN A 132 14.86 3.81 5.53
C GLN A 132 14.04 4.81 6.36
N THR A 133 13.67 5.92 5.72
CA THR A 133 12.80 6.93 6.33
C THR A 133 11.35 6.49 6.23
N HIS A 134 10.61 6.57 7.33
CA HIS A 134 9.19 6.20 7.38
C HIS A 134 8.45 7.02 8.44
N LEU A 135 7.20 7.38 8.14
CA LEU A 135 6.32 8.09 9.07
C LEU A 135 5.15 7.19 9.46
N ILE A 136 4.87 7.09 10.75
CA ILE A 136 3.71 6.37 11.28
C ILE A 136 2.76 7.39 11.89
N LEU A 137 1.59 7.55 11.27
CA LEU A 137 0.49 8.39 11.75
C LEU A 137 -0.49 7.50 12.51
N LEU A 138 -0.78 7.82 13.77
CA LEU A 138 -1.86 7.20 14.55
C LEU A 138 -2.90 8.25 14.90
N THR A 139 -4.17 8.00 14.59
CA THR A 139 -5.30 8.89 14.91
C THR A 139 -6.59 8.11 15.09
N ASP A 140 -7.50 8.64 15.90
CA ASP A 140 -8.85 8.11 16.12
C ASP A 140 -9.96 9.09 15.71
N GLY A 141 -9.60 10.24 15.15
CA GLY A 141 -10.52 11.33 14.86
C GLY A 141 -10.41 11.87 13.44
N GLU A 142 -11.40 12.70 13.09
CA GLU A 142 -11.39 13.51 11.88
C GLU A 142 -10.60 14.82 12.08
N PRO A 143 -10.09 15.45 11.01
CA PRO A 143 -9.55 16.80 11.10
C PRO A 143 -10.63 17.79 11.60
N THR A 144 -10.51 18.25 12.85
CA THR A 144 -11.48 19.17 13.48
C THR A 144 -11.02 20.62 13.45
N VAL A 145 -9.72 20.89 13.26
CA VAL A 145 -9.13 22.24 13.16
C VAL A 145 -8.12 22.27 12.01
N GLY A 146 -7.85 23.47 11.46
CA GLY A 146 -6.92 23.66 10.35
C GLY A 146 -7.52 23.31 8.99
N ILE A 147 -6.67 22.87 8.06
CA ILE A 147 -7.12 22.42 6.73
C ILE A 147 -7.75 21.03 6.86
N LYS A 148 -9.02 20.94 6.46
CA LYS A 148 -9.83 19.70 6.50
C LYS A 148 -10.09 19.10 5.12
N ASP A 149 -9.72 19.83 4.08
CA ASP A 149 -9.97 19.41 2.70
C ASP A 149 -9.18 18.14 2.38
N PHE A 150 -9.90 17.09 2.00
CA PHE A 150 -9.34 15.79 1.64
C PHE A 150 -8.22 15.91 0.60
N SER A 151 -8.48 16.64 -0.49
CA SER A 151 -7.55 16.73 -1.61
C SER A 151 -6.23 17.39 -1.20
N THR A 152 -6.30 18.38 -0.32
CA THR A 152 -5.15 19.14 0.17
C THR A 152 -4.30 18.29 1.14
N ILE A 153 -4.93 17.59 2.09
CA ILE A 153 -4.23 16.72 3.03
C ILE A 153 -3.55 15.55 2.29
N VAL A 154 -4.27 14.91 1.38
CA VAL A 154 -3.75 13.80 0.57
C VAL A 154 -2.62 14.27 -0.35
N SER A 155 -2.69 15.50 -0.87
CA SER A 155 -1.59 16.08 -1.66
C SER A 155 -0.36 16.39 -0.81
N ALA A 156 -0.53 16.80 0.45
CA ALA A 156 0.59 16.96 1.38
C ALA A 156 1.29 15.61 1.64
N ALA A 157 0.51 14.54 1.84
CA ALA A 157 1.05 13.19 1.99
C ALA A 157 1.76 12.67 0.73
N ALA A 158 1.32 13.06 -0.46
CA ALA A 158 1.97 12.66 -1.72
C ALA A 158 3.43 13.14 -1.83
N ARG A 159 3.77 14.24 -1.14
CA ARG A 159 5.15 14.75 -1.11
C ARG A 159 6.12 13.79 -0.42
N ALA A 160 5.63 12.90 0.45
CA ALA A 160 6.46 11.87 1.08
C ALA A 160 7.24 11.04 0.04
N LYS A 161 6.55 10.63 -1.02
CA LYS A 161 7.13 9.86 -2.13
C LYS A 161 8.18 10.66 -2.91
N GLU A 162 7.98 11.97 -3.06
CA GLU A 162 8.96 12.87 -3.69
C GLU A 162 10.24 12.97 -2.85
N PHE A 163 10.10 12.95 -1.52
CA PHE A 163 11.22 12.94 -0.58
C PHE A 163 11.77 11.54 -0.27
N GLY A 164 11.23 10.48 -0.89
CA GLY A 164 11.73 9.12 -0.75
C GLY A 164 11.35 8.42 0.55
N PHE A 165 10.23 8.79 1.18
CA PHE A 165 9.69 8.09 2.35
C PHE A 165 8.19 7.78 2.20
N HIS A 166 7.68 6.89 3.07
CA HIS A 166 6.28 6.44 3.05
C HIS A 166 5.57 6.78 4.36
N ILE A 167 4.23 6.83 4.31
CA ILE A 167 3.39 7.10 5.48
C ILE A 167 2.49 5.90 5.72
N THR A 168 2.65 5.27 6.88
CA THR A 168 1.64 4.33 7.39
C THR A 168 0.62 5.10 8.20
N ALA A 169 -0.66 4.95 7.86
CA ALA A 169 -1.78 5.54 8.57
C ALA A 169 -2.52 4.45 9.38
N LEU A 170 -2.54 4.62 10.69
CA LEU A 170 -3.20 3.76 11.67
C LEU A 170 -4.44 4.50 12.16
N GLY A 171 -5.62 3.99 11.80
CA GLY A 171 -6.89 4.51 12.26
C GLY A 171 -7.46 3.65 13.38
N PHE A 172 -7.79 4.26 14.51
CA PHE A 172 -8.41 3.59 15.65
C PHE A 172 -9.88 3.98 15.81
N GLY A 173 -10.76 2.99 16.01
CA GLY A 173 -12.15 3.24 16.38
C GLY A 173 -13.08 3.67 15.23
N PRO A 174 -14.37 3.90 15.52
CA PRO A 174 -15.38 4.18 14.50
C PRO A 174 -15.36 5.63 13.99
N ASP A 175 -14.73 6.57 14.68
CA ASP A 175 -15.01 8.00 14.51
C ASP A 175 -14.00 8.79 13.64
N TYR A 176 -12.99 8.13 13.07
CA TYR A 176 -12.07 8.76 12.10
C TYR A 176 -12.50 8.59 10.64
N ASN A 177 -12.01 9.48 9.78
CA ASN A 177 -12.22 9.46 8.34
C ASN A 177 -11.29 8.44 7.65
N GLU A 178 -11.81 7.27 7.31
CA GLU A 178 -11.04 6.20 6.69
C GLU A 178 -10.62 6.48 5.26
N GLU A 179 -11.41 7.26 4.51
CA GLU A 179 -11.05 7.65 3.15
C GLU A 179 -9.79 8.50 3.18
N LEU A 180 -9.71 9.46 4.11
CA LEU A 180 -8.56 10.32 4.32
C LEU A 180 -7.30 9.50 4.63
N LEU A 181 -7.37 8.59 5.60
CA LEU A 181 -6.20 7.77 5.98
C LEU A 181 -5.79 6.79 4.89
N ALA A 182 -6.75 6.15 4.22
CA ALA A 182 -6.49 5.29 3.06
C ALA A 182 -5.87 6.11 1.91
N GLY A 183 -6.35 7.33 1.68
CA GLY A 183 -5.81 8.28 0.70
C GLY A 183 -4.37 8.68 1.00
N ILE A 184 -4.06 8.99 2.27
CA ILE A 184 -2.69 9.29 2.74
C ILE A 184 -1.77 8.10 2.49
N ALA A 185 -2.17 6.89 2.91
CA ALA A 185 -1.39 5.68 2.71
C ALA A 185 -1.17 5.38 1.22
N ARG A 186 -2.24 5.40 0.42
CA ARG A 186 -2.20 5.14 -1.02
C ARG A 186 -1.28 6.12 -1.75
N ARG A 187 -1.38 7.42 -1.46
CA ARG A 187 -0.61 8.46 -2.17
C ARG A 187 0.83 8.58 -1.70
N SER A 188 1.11 8.28 -0.43
CA SER A 188 2.49 8.18 0.06
C SER A 188 3.17 6.86 -0.32
N GLY A 189 2.42 5.83 -0.72
CA GLY A 189 2.95 4.49 -0.99
C GLY A 189 3.12 3.62 0.27
N GLY A 190 2.55 4.03 1.41
CA GLY A 190 2.57 3.28 2.65
C GLY A 190 1.34 2.38 2.85
N LYS A 191 1.06 2.01 4.10
CA LYS A 191 -0.06 1.13 4.46
C LYS A 191 -1.12 1.84 5.27
N TYR A 192 -2.35 1.34 5.19
CA TYR A 192 -3.44 1.75 6.05
C TYR A 192 -3.88 0.55 6.89
N TYR A 193 -4.07 0.77 8.19
CA TYR A 193 -4.58 -0.22 9.12
C TYR A 193 -5.78 0.34 9.86
N TYR A 194 -6.85 -0.45 9.91
CA TYR A 194 -7.97 -0.21 10.80
C TYR A 194 -7.80 -1.04 12.07
N ILE A 195 -7.91 -0.36 13.21
CA ILE A 195 -7.83 -0.93 14.55
C ILE A 195 -9.20 -0.78 15.21
N ASP A 196 -9.92 -1.90 15.31
CA ASP A 196 -11.26 -1.96 15.88
C ASP A 196 -11.26 -1.87 17.42
N GLN A 197 -10.18 -2.32 18.06
CA GLN A 197 -10.05 -2.36 19.52
C GLN A 197 -8.70 -1.82 20.00
N PRO A 198 -8.65 -1.01 21.08
CA PRO A 198 -7.40 -0.40 21.57
C PRO A 198 -6.28 -1.41 21.85
N GLN A 199 -6.66 -2.60 22.33
CA GLN A 199 -5.73 -3.68 22.71
C GLN A 199 -4.91 -4.20 21.51
N ARG A 200 -5.36 -3.95 20.29
CA ARG A 200 -4.66 -4.33 19.05
C ARG A 200 -3.66 -3.28 18.57
N ILE A 201 -3.65 -2.07 19.14
CA ILE A 201 -2.68 -1.02 18.77
C ILE A 201 -1.23 -1.53 18.86
N PRO A 202 -0.78 -2.18 19.96
CA PRO A 202 0.58 -2.69 20.05
C PRO A 202 0.90 -3.76 19.00
N GLU A 203 -0.05 -4.65 18.70
CA GLU A 203 0.11 -5.71 17.69
C GLU A 203 0.32 -5.11 16.30
N VAL A 204 -0.52 -4.15 15.89
CA VAL A 204 -0.43 -3.52 14.57
C VAL A 204 0.86 -2.71 14.42
N PHE A 205 1.27 -1.97 15.46
CA PHE A 205 2.56 -1.29 15.48
C PHE A 205 3.74 -2.26 15.35
N GLN A 206 3.68 -3.41 16.01
CA GLN A 206 4.71 -4.44 15.91
C GLN A 206 4.79 -5.01 14.50
N GLN A 207 3.63 -5.35 13.91
CA GLN A 207 3.56 -5.85 12.53
C GLN A 207 4.15 -4.82 11.54
N GLU A 208 3.78 -3.55 11.70
CA GLU A 208 4.32 -2.44 10.93
C GLU A 208 5.85 -2.38 11.03
N LEU A 209 6.37 -2.37 12.25
CA LEU A 209 7.81 -2.24 12.51
C LEU A 209 8.60 -3.43 11.94
N VAL A 210 8.11 -4.65 12.13
CA VAL A 210 8.73 -5.86 11.55
C VAL A 210 8.78 -5.73 10.02
N ARG A 211 7.69 -5.29 9.40
CA ARG A 211 7.67 -5.07 7.95
C ARG A 211 8.73 -4.06 7.53
N LEU A 212 8.79 -2.89 8.19
CA LEU A 212 9.80 -1.87 7.89
C LEU A 212 11.22 -2.45 7.95
N MET A 213 11.55 -3.20 9.00
CA MET A 213 12.86 -3.85 9.17
C MET A 213 13.21 -4.89 8.09
N THR A 214 12.24 -5.32 7.28
CA THR A 214 12.43 -6.34 6.24
C THR A 214 12.45 -5.78 4.82
N VAL A 215 12.25 -4.47 4.62
CA VAL A 215 12.34 -3.83 3.30
C VAL A 215 13.73 -4.04 2.69
N VAL A 216 13.78 -4.40 1.41
CA VAL A 216 15.03 -4.60 0.65
C VAL A 216 15.12 -3.74 -0.61
N ALA A 217 13.99 -3.35 -1.20
CA ALA A 217 13.95 -2.49 -2.38
C ALA A 217 12.92 -1.38 -2.18
N ARG A 218 13.35 -0.14 -2.41
CA ARG A 218 12.51 1.05 -2.28
C ARG A 218 12.12 1.66 -3.60
N ASN A 219 10.96 2.32 -3.59
CA ASN A 219 10.41 3.08 -4.72
C ASN A 219 10.52 2.36 -6.08
N PRO A 220 10.16 1.06 -6.17
CA PRO A 220 10.23 0.35 -7.44
C PRO A 220 9.32 1.00 -8.50
N LYS A 221 9.87 1.21 -9.69
CA LYS A 221 9.15 1.74 -10.85
C LYS A 221 9.29 0.78 -12.02
N LEU A 222 8.16 0.31 -12.53
CA LEU A 222 8.09 -0.54 -13.71
C LEU A 222 7.72 0.31 -14.92
N GLU A 223 8.69 0.56 -15.80
CA GLU A 223 8.50 1.24 -17.07
C GLU A 223 8.27 0.20 -18.17
N VAL A 224 7.11 0.24 -18.82
CA VAL A 224 6.71 -0.65 -19.92
C VAL A 224 6.66 0.17 -21.21
N GLN A 225 7.69 0.02 -22.03
CA GLN A 225 7.77 0.65 -23.35
C GLN A 225 7.06 -0.23 -24.38
N LEU A 226 5.90 0.23 -24.84
CA LEU A 226 4.99 -0.50 -25.72
C LEU A 226 5.38 -0.34 -27.20
N ALA A 227 5.14 -1.38 -27.99
CA ALA A 227 5.12 -1.25 -29.45
C ALA A 227 4.00 -0.29 -29.89
N ARG A 228 4.17 0.34 -31.06
CA ARG A 228 3.33 1.46 -31.53
C ARG A 228 1.83 1.14 -31.64
N TRP A 229 1.49 -0.13 -31.75
CA TRP A 229 0.14 -0.64 -31.97
C TRP A 229 -0.46 -1.31 -30.72
N VAL A 230 0.26 -1.33 -29.59
CA VAL A 230 -0.21 -1.92 -28.34
C VAL A 230 -0.81 -0.83 -27.47
N GLN A 231 -1.99 -1.09 -26.90
CA GLN A 231 -2.65 -0.20 -25.96
C GLN A 231 -2.76 -0.85 -24.58
N VAL A 232 -2.59 -0.05 -23.52
CA VAL A 232 -2.88 -0.48 -22.15
C VAL A 232 -4.33 -0.12 -21.85
N ARG A 233 -5.16 -1.11 -21.52
CA ARG A 233 -6.55 -0.88 -21.10
C ARG A 233 -6.64 -0.52 -19.63
N GLN A 234 -5.86 -1.24 -18.82
CA GLN A 234 -5.84 -1.11 -17.37
C GLN A 234 -4.58 -1.75 -16.82
N ALA A 235 -4.24 -1.37 -15.60
CA ALA A 235 -3.16 -1.97 -14.84
C ALA A 235 -3.59 -2.11 -13.38
N PHE A 236 -3.00 -3.10 -12.71
CA PHE A 236 -3.21 -3.39 -11.30
C PHE A 236 -1.86 -3.66 -10.63
N GLY A 237 -1.79 -3.51 -9.31
CA GLY A 237 -0.55 -3.67 -8.55
C GLY A 237 0.34 -2.42 -8.52
N GLY A 238 -0.19 -1.25 -8.88
CA GLY A 238 0.54 0.01 -8.85
C GLY A 238 -0.21 1.16 -9.52
N GLU A 239 0.22 2.39 -9.24
CA GLU A 239 -0.33 3.61 -9.84
C GLU A 239 0.18 3.76 -11.27
N LEU A 240 -0.72 3.72 -12.26
CA LEU A 240 -0.40 3.81 -13.67
C LEU A 240 -0.33 5.26 -14.16
N GLN A 241 0.78 5.60 -14.81
CA GLN A 241 0.93 6.83 -15.59
C GLN A 241 1.26 6.48 -17.05
N LEU A 242 0.45 6.97 -17.99
CA LEU A 242 0.67 6.78 -19.41
C LEU A 242 1.25 8.05 -20.04
N GLN A 243 2.41 7.94 -20.68
CA GLN A 243 3.03 9.01 -21.45
C GLN A 243 3.42 8.48 -22.84
N GLY A 244 2.60 8.80 -23.84
CA GLY A 244 2.78 8.29 -25.20
C GLY A 244 2.73 6.77 -25.25
N ARG A 245 3.88 6.13 -25.53
CA ARG A 245 4.01 4.66 -25.62
C ARG A 245 4.62 4.03 -24.36
N THR A 246 4.77 4.79 -23.28
CA THR A 246 5.40 4.33 -22.05
C THR A 246 4.36 4.32 -20.95
N ALA A 247 4.12 3.13 -20.40
CA ALA A 247 3.32 2.93 -19.21
C ALA A 247 4.26 2.79 -18.02
N THR A 248 4.18 3.70 -17.06
CA THR A 248 4.98 3.66 -15.84
C THR A 248 4.07 3.29 -14.68
N LEU A 249 4.35 2.16 -14.04
CA LEU A 249 3.71 1.79 -12.78
C LEU A 249 4.64 2.16 -11.63
N SER A 250 4.14 2.99 -10.72
CA SER A 250 4.79 3.18 -9.42
C SER A 250 4.30 2.09 -8.47
N LEU A 251 5.23 1.27 -7.99
CA LEU A 251 4.96 0.13 -7.13
C LEU A 251 5.30 0.46 -5.67
N VAL A 252 4.85 -0.38 -4.74
CA VAL A 252 5.20 -0.27 -3.32
C VAL A 252 6.55 -0.91 -3.02
N ASP A 253 7.16 -0.53 -1.90
CA ASP A 253 8.39 -1.14 -1.41
C ASP A 253 8.28 -2.67 -1.28
N VAL A 254 9.40 -3.35 -1.47
CA VAL A 254 9.48 -4.82 -1.43
C VAL A 254 10.21 -5.23 -0.16
N GLU A 255 9.55 -6.03 0.68
CA GLU A 255 10.21 -6.72 1.80
C GLU A 255 10.79 -8.06 1.38
N ARG A 256 11.76 -8.50 2.15
CA ARG A 256 12.32 -9.85 2.12
C ARG A 256 11.19 -10.88 2.18
N GLY A 257 11.19 -11.81 1.23
CA GLY A 257 10.17 -12.86 1.14
C GLY A 257 8.88 -12.43 0.45
N SER A 258 8.62 -11.13 0.28
CA SER A 258 7.45 -10.66 -0.44
C SER A 258 7.60 -10.78 -1.96
N THR A 259 6.46 -10.82 -2.65
CA THR A 259 6.36 -10.79 -4.11
C THR A 259 5.40 -9.71 -4.55
N LEU A 260 5.77 -8.92 -5.57
CA LEU A 260 4.84 -8.04 -6.27
C LEU A 260 4.45 -8.65 -7.61
N ASN A 261 3.16 -8.57 -7.92
CA ASN A 261 2.57 -9.09 -9.15
C ASN A 261 1.78 -8.02 -9.90
N PRO A 262 2.38 -6.89 -10.32
CA PRO A 262 1.70 -5.96 -11.21
C PRO A 262 1.30 -6.64 -12.51
N ILE A 263 0.08 -6.34 -12.97
CA ILE A 263 -0.48 -6.90 -14.20
C ILE A 263 -1.08 -5.79 -15.05
N LEU A 264 -0.72 -5.78 -16.34
CA LEU A 264 -1.30 -4.88 -17.33
C LEU A 264 -2.19 -5.68 -18.25
N GLU A 265 -3.39 -5.18 -18.53
CA GLU A 265 -4.20 -5.70 -19.63
C GLU A 265 -3.91 -4.92 -20.89
N LEU A 266 -3.37 -5.63 -21.88
CA LEU A 266 -3.00 -5.09 -23.16
C LEU A 266 -4.08 -5.42 -24.18
N GLU A 267 -4.37 -4.47 -25.05
CA GLU A 267 -5.18 -4.68 -26.25
C GLU A 267 -4.32 -4.49 -27.49
N PHE A 268 -4.50 -5.39 -28.43
CA PHE A 268 -3.79 -5.42 -29.70
C PHE A 268 -4.81 -5.40 -30.84
N PRO A 269 -4.64 -4.53 -31.85
CA PRO A 269 -5.39 -4.62 -33.08
C PRO A 269 -4.96 -5.86 -33.88
N ASN A 270 -5.67 -6.14 -34.97
CA ASN A 270 -5.24 -7.11 -35.98
C ASN A 270 -3.79 -6.82 -36.40
N HIS A 271 -2.96 -7.85 -36.38
CA HIS A 271 -1.55 -7.77 -36.73
C HIS A 271 -1.17 -8.97 -37.62
N PRO A 272 -0.35 -8.78 -38.67
CA PRO A 272 0.16 -9.88 -39.48
C PRO A 272 0.74 -11.01 -38.63
N ALA A 273 0.61 -12.25 -39.11
CA ALA A 273 1.18 -13.42 -38.45
C ALA A 273 2.70 -13.30 -38.34
N GLY A 274 3.24 -13.67 -37.18
CA GLY A 274 4.66 -13.53 -36.88
C GLY A 274 4.93 -13.30 -35.39
N VAL A 275 6.20 -13.30 -35.03
CA VAL A 275 6.67 -13.10 -33.66
C VAL A 275 7.09 -11.64 -33.48
N TYR A 276 6.49 -10.95 -32.50
CA TYR A 276 6.75 -9.54 -32.25
C TYR A 276 7.07 -9.30 -30.78
N ARG A 277 8.07 -8.45 -30.54
CA ARG A 277 8.22 -7.83 -29.23
C ARG A 277 7.16 -6.76 -29.07
N ILE A 278 6.23 -7.00 -28.15
CA ILE A 278 5.09 -6.11 -27.88
C ILE A 278 5.41 -5.07 -26.82
N ALA A 279 6.34 -5.37 -25.91
CA ALA A 279 6.81 -4.42 -24.93
C ALA A 279 8.26 -4.72 -24.49
N LYS A 280 8.98 -3.68 -24.07
CA LYS A 280 10.20 -3.79 -23.28
C LYS A 280 9.91 -3.25 -21.88
N LEU A 281 10.18 -4.06 -20.86
CA LEU A 281 9.99 -3.72 -19.46
C LEU A 281 11.33 -3.36 -18.83
N THR A 282 11.35 -2.27 -18.06
CA THR A 282 12.49 -1.83 -17.26
C THR A 282 12.01 -1.57 -15.83
N LEU A 283 12.45 -2.41 -14.91
CA LEU A 283 12.26 -2.19 -13.47
C LEU A 283 13.45 -1.40 -12.94
N ARG A 284 13.18 -0.32 -12.23
CA ARG A 284 14.17 0.49 -11.51
C ARG A 284 13.80 0.52 -10.04
N TRP A 285 14.76 0.34 -9.14
CA TRP A 285 14.53 0.42 -7.69
C TRP A 285 15.77 0.95 -6.99
N GLU A 286 15.58 1.44 -5.78
CA GLU A 286 16.68 1.76 -4.88
C GLU A 286 16.94 0.54 -3.96
N ASP A 287 18.14 -0.01 -4.02
CA ASP A 287 18.58 -1.08 -3.13
C ASP A 287 18.94 -0.48 -1.77
N ILE A 288 18.24 -0.91 -0.71
CA ILE A 288 18.38 -0.29 0.61
C ILE A 288 19.75 -0.56 1.26
N VAL A 289 20.39 -1.67 0.92
CA VAL A 289 21.66 -2.10 1.51
C VAL A 289 22.82 -1.31 0.92
N THR A 290 22.79 -1.10 -0.40
CA THR A 290 23.86 -0.40 -1.13
C THR A 290 23.58 1.09 -1.33
N GLY A 291 22.32 1.52 -1.18
CA GLY A 291 21.86 2.88 -1.50
C GLY A 291 21.90 3.22 -2.99
N ARG A 292 22.09 2.22 -3.86
CA ARG A 292 22.22 2.42 -5.31
C ARG A 292 20.89 2.22 -6.02
N ILE A 293 20.73 2.91 -7.14
CA ILE A 293 19.64 2.64 -8.07
C ILE A 293 20.05 1.46 -8.93
N GLU A 294 19.32 0.37 -8.82
CA GLU A 294 19.48 -0.85 -9.59
C GLU A 294 18.42 -0.95 -10.68
N THR A 295 18.74 -1.69 -11.75
CA THR A 295 17.83 -1.85 -12.88
C THR A 295 17.80 -3.28 -13.42
N ALA A 296 16.63 -3.71 -13.87
CA ALA A 296 16.44 -5.00 -14.52
C ALA A 296 15.52 -4.83 -15.73
N THR A 297 15.80 -5.55 -16.82
CA THR A 297 15.02 -5.48 -18.05
C THR A 297 14.53 -6.83 -18.49
N ALA A 298 13.35 -6.87 -19.10
CA ALA A 298 12.84 -8.04 -19.81
C ALA A 298 12.01 -7.60 -21.03
N ASP A 299 11.85 -8.49 -22.00
CA ASP A 299 11.02 -8.26 -23.17
C ASP A 299 9.75 -9.12 -23.09
N ALA A 300 8.61 -8.55 -23.50
CA ALA A 300 7.38 -9.30 -23.72
C ALA A 300 7.23 -9.57 -25.21
N VAL A 301 7.13 -10.85 -25.58
CA VAL A 301 7.07 -11.32 -26.97
C VAL A 301 5.81 -12.13 -27.17
N LEU A 302 5.04 -11.79 -28.22
CA LEU A 302 3.79 -12.43 -28.59
C LEU A 302 3.88 -12.93 -30.02
N GLU A 303 3.32 -14.12 -30.29
CA GLU A 303 3.22 -14.68 -31.63
C GLU A 303 1.79 -14.52 -32.16
N PHE A 304 1.63 -13.82 -33.29
CA PHE A 304 0.37 -13.77 -34.01
C PHE A 304 0.30 -14.96 -34.97
N THR A 305 -0.76 -15.75 -34.84
CA THR A 305 -0.96 -16.98 -35.61
C THR A 305 -2.28 -16.94 -36.37
N THR A 306 -2.34 -17.65 -37.49
CA THR A 306 -3.60 -17.91 -38.22
C THR A 306 -4.29 -19.18 -37.73
N ASP A 307 -3.66 -19.97 -36.87
CA ASP A 307 -4.20 -21.22 -36.32
C ASP A 307 -5.06 -20.94 -35.06
N PRO A 308 -6.39 -21.12 -35.12
CA PRO A 308 -7.25 -20.91 -33.97
C PRO A 308 -6.98 -21.88 -32.82
N ALA A 309 -6.45 -23.08 -33.07
CA ALA A 309 -6.17 -24.05 -32.01
C ALA A 309 -5.03 -23.56 -31.11
N LEU A 310 -4.01 -22.90 -31.68
CA LEU A 310 -2.92 -22.29 -30.92
C LEU A 310 -3.39 -21.08 -30.12
N ALA A 311 -4.22 -20.22 -30.71
CA ALA A 311 -4.72 -19.02 -30.05
C ALA A 311 -5.76 -19.31 -28.95
N ASN A 312 -6.51 -20.41 -29.06
CA ASN A 312 -7.51 -20.81 -28.08
C ASN A 312 -6.93 -21.65 -26.92
N GLN A 313 -5.61 -21.72 -26.80
CA GLN A 313 -4.99 -22.39 -25.66
C GLN A 313 -5.41 -21.73 -24.33
N PRO A 314 -5.52 -22.52 -23.25
CA PRO A 314 -5.77 -21.98 -21.92
C PRO A 314 -4.73 -20.93 -21.56
N GLN A 315 -5.17 -19.89 -20.84
CA GLN A 315 -4.29 -18.86 -20.33
C GLN A 315 -3.34 -19.44 -19.27
N ASP A 316 -2.12 -18.90 -19.17
CA ASP A 316 -1.22 -19.20 -18.05
C ASP A 316 -1.98 -18.95 -16.74
N PRO A 317 -2.05 -19.97 -15.86
CA PRO A 317 -2.87 -19.90 -14.65
C PRO A 317 -2.44 -18.76 -13.73
N ARG A 318 -1.15 -18.37 -13.71
CA ARG A 318 -0.68 -17.25 -12.88
C ARG A 318 -1.29 -15.93 -13.34
N VAL A 319 -1.38 -15.73 -14.66
CA VAL A 319 -1.98 -14.52 -15.24
C VAL A 319 -3.49 -14.53 -15.04
N ALA A 320 -4.15 -15.67 -15.29
CA ALA A 320 -5.59 -15.82 -15.06
C ALA A 320 -5.97 -15.52 -13.60
N ASN A 321 -5.18 -16.04 -12.65
CA ASN A 321 -5.37 -15.84 -11.22
C ASN A 321 -5.26 -14.36 -10.82
N GLU A 322 -4.21 -13.66 -11.26
CA GLU A 322 -4.03 -12.24 -10.93
C GLU A 322 -5.06 -11.34 -11.61
N LEU A 323 -5.54 -11.67 -12.82
CA LEU A 323 -6.69 -11.00 -13.43
C LEU A 323 -7.96 -11.20 -12.59
N GLN A 324 -8.15 -12.37 -11.99
CA GLN A 324 -9.30 -12.63 -11.12
C GLN A 324 -9.23 -11.82 -9.83
N VAL A 325 -8.05 -11.71 -9.21
CA VAL A 325 -7.82 -10.81 -8.06
C VAL A 325 -8.10 -9.35 -8.42
N ALA A 326 -7.70 -8.92 -9.62
CA ALA A 326 -7.98 -7.58 -10.12
C ALA A 326 -9.49 -7.31 -10.29
N VAL A 327 -10.25 -8.31 -10.75
CA VAL A 327 -11.72 -8.24 -10.79
C VAL A 327 -12.32 -8.16 -9.39
N ALA A 328 -11.82 -8.97 -8.45
CA ALA A 328 -12.24 -8.93 -7.04
C ALA A 328 -12.03 -7.55 -6.42
N SER A 329 -10.85 -6.93 -6.65
CA SER A 329 -10.52 -5.60 -6.16
C SER A 329 -11.51 -4.53 -6.66
N ARG A 330 -11.89 -4.58 -7.94
CA ARG A 330 -12.88 -3.66 -8.51
C ARG A 330 -14.30 -3.89 -8.00
N ALA A 331 -14.69 -5.15 -7.84
CA ALA A 331 -15.97 -5.49 -7.25
C ALA A 331 -16.04 -4.93 -5.82
N LEU A 332 -14.99 -5.10 -5.04
CA LEU A 332 -14.85 -4.56 -3.69
C LEU A 332 -14.97 -3.04 -3.67
N GLU A 333 -14.20 -2.33 -4.51
CA GLU A 333 -14.27 -0.87 -4.66
C GLU A 333 -15.70 -0.40 -4.99
N LYS A 334 -16.33 -1.02 -5.98
CA LYS A 334 -17.71 -0.71 -6.37
C LYS A 334 -18.70 -0.95 -5.24
N THR A 335 -18.53 -2.03 -4.47
CA THR A 335 -19.38 -2.33 -3.31
C THR A 335 -19.21 -1.28 -2.22
N ILE A 336 -17.99 -0.88 -1.89
CA ILE A 336 -17.71 0.19 -0.91
C ILE A 336 -18.37 1.50 -1.36
N MET A 337 -18.14 1.92 -2.61
CA MET A 337 -18.75 3.15 -3.16
C MET A 337 -20.29 3.07 -3.17
N GLY A 338 -20.86 1.93 -3.53
CA GLY A 338 -22.30 1.72 -3.59
C GLY A 338 -22.98 1.75 -2.21
N MET A 339 -22.33 1.18 -1.18
CA MET A 339 -22.84 1.24 0.20
C MET A 339 -22.84 2.68 0.73
N ARG A 340 -21.74 3.41 0.53
CA ARG A 340 -21.59 4.82 0.94
C ARG A 340 -22.57 5.76 0.28
N ALA A 341 -22.78 5.59 -1.03
CA ALA A 341 -23.74 6.39 -1.77
C ALA A 341 -25.20 6.00 -1.48
N HIS A 342 -25.43 5.03 -0.59
CA HIS A 342 -26.74 4.40 -0.33
C HIS A 342 -27.43 3.89 -1.61
N GLN A 343 -26.63 3.54 -2.62
CA GLN A 343 -27.10 3.02 -3.92
C GLN A 343 -27.19 1.49 -3.92
N LEU A 344 -26.47 0.83 -3.01
CA LEU A 344 -26.45 -0.61 -2.87
C LEU A 344 -27.18 -1.00 -1.58
N ASP A 345 -28.21 -1.83 -1.70
CA ASP A 345 -28.86 -2.38 -0.51
C ASP A 345 -27.94 -3.40 0.19
N ARG A 346 -28.20 -3.64 1.47
CA ARG A 346 -27.39 -4.53 2.30
C ARG A 346 -27.35 -5.97 1.80
N THR A 347 -28.43 -6.46 1.19
CA THR A 347 -28.52 -7.83 0.68
C THR A 347 -27.61 -7.99 -0.55
N GLN A 348 -27.63 -7.00 -1.43
CA GLN A 348 -26.74 -6.89 -2.59
C GLN A 348 -25.28 -6.77 -2.15
N ALA A 349 -24.99 -5.92 -1.16
CA ALA A 349 -23.64 -5.78 -0.59
C ALA A 349 -23.12 -7.12 -0.07
N LEU A 350 -23.90 -7.81 0.75
CA LEU A 350 -23.53 -9.12 1.30
C LEU A 350 -23.28 -10.16 0.20
N ALA A 351 -24.13 -10.20 -0.83
CA ALA A 351 -23.96 -11.13 -1.95
C ALA A 351 -22.66 -10.87 -2.74
N GLU A 352 -22.35 -9.61 -3.03
CA GLU A 352 -21.10 -9.26 -3.74
C GLU A 352 -19.86 -9.52 -2.87
N LEU A 353 -19.92 -9.23 -1.57
CA LEU A 353 -18.82 -9.53 -0.65
C LEU A 353 -18.57 -11.03 -0.50
N GLN A 354 -19.62 -11.85 -0.45
CA GLN A 354 -19.48 -13.31 -0.42
C GLN A 354 -18.83 -13.87 -1.69
N ARG A 355 -19.18 -13.34 -2.87
CA ARG A 355 -18.52 -13.71 -4.13
C ARG A 355 -17.04 -13.30 -4.13
N THR A 356 -16.77 -12.07 -3.68
CA THR A 356 -15.42 -11.52 -3.58
C THR A 356 -14.56 -12.36 -2.62
N GLN A 357 -15.10 -12.70 -1.45
CA GLN A 357 -14.46 -13.59 -0.46
C GLN A 357 -14.12 -14.95 -1.06
N ALA A 358 -15.07 -15.61 -1.72
CA ALA A 358 -14.86 -16.92 -2.33
C ALA A 358 -13.77 -16.88 -3.42
N MET A 359 -13.75 -15.81 -4.22
CA MET A 359 -12.73 -15.56 -5.23
C MET A 359 -11.35 -15.33 -4.61
N LEU A 360 -11.25 -14.54 -3.54
CA LEU A 360 -9.97 -14.32 -2.85
C LEU A 360 -9.43 -15.62 -2.23
N LEU A 361 -10.29 -16.44 -1.62
CA LEU A 361 -9.92 -17.74 -1.07
C LEU A 361 -9.40 -18.70 -2.14
N SER A 362 -10.08 -18.79 -3.29
CA SER A 362 -9.63 -19.68 -4.38
C SER A 362 -8.29 -19.26 -4.97
N GLN A 363 -7.93 -17.97 -4.83
CA GLN A 363 -6.67 -17.39 -5.30
C GLN A 363 -5.55 -17.36 -4.25
N GLY A 364 -5.79 -17.90 -3.06
CA GLY A 364 -4.83 -17.93 -1.96
C GLY A 364 -4.62 -16.58 -1.27
N ARG A 365 -5.51 -15.61 -1.46
CA ARG A 365 -5.52 -14.31 -0.77
C ARG A 365 -6.23 -14.46 0.59
N THR A 366 -5.67 -15.31 1.45
CA THR A 366 -6.33 -15.77 2.68
C THR A 366 -6.54 -14.65 3.68
N GLN A 367 -5.56 -13.75 3.83
CA GLN A 367 -5.67 -12.60 4.74
C GLN A 367 -6.78 -11.65 4.30
N GLU A 368 -6.78 -11.24 3.02
CA GLU A 368 -7.80 -10.35 2.48
C GLU A 368 -9.18 -11.00 2.53
N ALA A 369 -9.27 -12.31 2.28
CA ALA A 369 -10.53 -13.04 2.46
C ALA A 369 -11.02 -13.06 3.91
N GLN A 370 -10.12 -13.16 4.90
CA GLN A 370 -10.47 -13.07 6.32
C GLN A 370 -10.98 -11.67 6.69
N GLU A 371 -10.36 -10.61 6.18
CA GLU A 371 -10.82 -9.23 6.37
C GLU A 371 -12.19 -9.02 5.74
N VAL A 372 -12.43 -9.51 4.52
CA VAL A 372 -13.79 -9.51 3.91
C VAL A 372 -14.78 -10.31 4.76
N THR A 373 -14.34 -11.41 5.38
CA THR A 373 -15.18 -12.18 6.32
C THR A 373 -15.59 -11.35 7.53
N GLN A 374 -14.65 -10.58 8.10
CA GLN A 374 -14.92 -9.69 9.23
C GLN A 374 -15.91 -8.60 8.83
N ALA A 375 -15.72 -7.99 7.65
CA ALA A 375 -16.65 -7.00 7.13
C ALA A 375 -18.06 -7.55 6.88
N ILE A 376 -18.18 -8.78 6.36
CA ILE A 376 -19.47 -9.47 6.20
C ILE A 376 -20.17 -9.63 7.56
N ARG A 377 -19.44 -10.03 8.62
CA ARG A 377 -20.02 -10.17 9.97
C ARG A 377 -20.46 -8.81 10.53
N ALA A 378 -19.65 -7.77 10.36
CA ALA A 378 -19.99 -6.41 10.78
C ALA A 378 -21.25 -5.91 10.06
N LEU A 379 -21.34 -6.12 8.74
CA LEU A 379 -22.56 -5.84 8.00
C LEU A 379 -23.75 -6.66 8.51
N GLN A 380 -23.58 -7.92 8.91
CA GLN A 380 -24.65 -8.76 9.48
C GLN A 380 -25.11 -8.29 10.88
N SER A 381 -24.22 -7.68 11.67
CA SER A 381 -24.56 -7.08 12.96
C SER A 381 -25.08 -5.64 12.86
N GLN A 382 -25.36 -5.15 11.64
CA GLN A 382 -25.79 -3.76 11.38
C GLN A 382 -24.72 -2.70 11.65
N ASP A 383 -23.45 -3.10 11.69
CA ASP A 383 -22.32 -2.20 11.83
C ASP A 383 -21.66 -1.94 10.47
N ALA A 384 -22.29 -1.05 9.69
CA ALA A 384 -21.82 -0.70 8.35
C ALA A 384 -20.47 0.05 8.39
N ASN A 385 -20.24 0.86 9.43
CA ASN A 385 -19.04 1.67 9.56
C ASN A 385 -17.78 0.79 9.71
N THR A 386 -17.79 -0.15 10.67
CA THR A 386 -16.69 -1.12 10.85
C THR A 386 -16.44 -1.94 9.58
N ALA A 387 -17.51 -2.31 8.86
CA ALA A 387 -17.38 -3.04 7.61
C ALA A 387 -16.67 -2.19 6.54
N GLU A 388 -17.08 -0.94 6.33
CA GLU A 388 -16.46 -0.05 5.35
C GLU A 388 -14.98 0.19 5.62
N LYS A 389 -14.60 0.44 6.89
CA LYS A 389 -13.19 0.63 7.29
C LYS A 389 -12.33 -0.61 7.01
N THR A 390 -12.86 -1.78 7.34
CA THR A 390 -12.19 -3.05 7.07
C THR A 390 -11.99 -3.27 5.57
N LEU A 391 -13.05 -3.06 4.77
CA LEU A 391 -13.01 -3.25 3.32
C LEU A 391 -12.08 -2.25 2.63
N MET A 392 -11.99 -1.01 3.13
CA MET A 392 -11.03 -0.02 2.63
C MET A 392 -9.58 -0.46 2.87
N GLY A 393 -9.27 -1.04 4.03
CA GLY A 393 -7.96 -1.66 4.29
C GLY A 393 -7.64 -2.77 3.30
N THR A 394 -8.58 -3.69 3.10
CA THR A 394 -8.43 -4.78 2.13
C THR A 394 -8.22 -4.24 0.71
N LEU A 395 -8.98 -3.22 0.29
CA LEU A 395 -8.86 -2.62 -1.03
C LEU A 395 -7.47 -2.04 -1.28
N VAL A 396 -6.94 -1.26 -0.33
CA VAL A 396 -5.58 -0.69 -0.43
C VAL A 396 -4.54 -1.80 -0.61
N ASN A 397 -4.64 -2.90 0.15
CA ASN A 397 -3.72 -4.03 0.03
C ASN A 397 -3.82 -4.76 -1.33
N LEU A 398 -5.04 -4.97 -1.83
CA LEU A 398 -5.28 -5.60 -3.14
C LEU A 398 -4.71 -4.75 -4.29
N GLU A 399 -4.93 -3.44 -4.26
CA GLU A 399 -4.45 -2.50 -5.29
C GLU A 399 -2.93 -2.45 -5.38
N GLN A 400 -2.23 -2.65 -4.26
CA GLN A 400 -0.76 -2.71 -4.21
C GLN A 400 -0.19 -3.99 -4.84
N GLY A 401 -1.01 -5.01 -5.12
CA GLY A 401 -0.60 -6.21 -5.86
C GLY A 401 0.47 -7.05 -5.15
N LYS A 402 0.58 -6.90 -3.83
CA LYS A 402 1.60 -7.51 -3.00
C LYS A 402 1.12 -8.81 -2.39
N ARG A 403 2.01 -9.80 -2.35
CA ARG A 403 1.81 -11.09 -1.69
C ARG A 403 2.89 -11.26 -0.63
N GLU A 404 2.48 -11.53 0.60
CA GLU A 404 3.37 -11.97 1.67
C GLU A 404 3.68 -13.46 1.44
N GLY A 405 4.96 -13.83 1.59
CA GLY A 405 5.51 -15.12 1.19
C GLY A 405 5.47 -16.19 2.27
#